data_AF-A0A6L7QJ95-F1
#
_entry.id   AF-A0A6L7QJ95-F1
#
_cell.length_a   1.000
_cell.length_b   1.000
_cell.length_c   1.000
_cell.angle_alpha   90.00
_cell.angle_beta   90.00
_cell.angle_gamma   90.00
#
_symmetry.space_group_name_H-M   'P 1'
#
loop_
_entity.id
_entity.type
_entity.pdbx_description
1 polymer ?
#
loop_
_entity_poly.entity_id
_entity_poly.type
_entity_poly.pdbx_seq_one_letter_code
_entity_poly.pdbx_strand_id
1 'polypeptide(L)' 'MLVQRTAVAVKLYELGRLSSGAAAKLVGIPKPLFLTKLADYGVDTFHLTEEDLQQDLASARRHL' A
#
# COMPACT_ATOMS: atom_id res chain seq x y z
N MET A 1 -19.00 4.78 -5.32
CA MET A 1 -18.22 3.70 -5.97
C MET A 1 -16.74 3.63 -5.55
N LEU A 2 -16.06 4.73 -5.23
CA LEU A 2 -14.61 4.72 -4.92
C LEU A 2 -14.26 4.02 -3.58
N VAL A 3 -15.12 4.17 -2.56
CA VAL A 3 -14.89 3.66 -1.19
C VAL A 3 -14.72 2.13 -1.15
N GLN A 4 -15.50 1.39 -1.94
CA GLN A 4 -15.43 -0.08 -1.96
C GLN A 4 -14.06 -0.61 -2.41
N ARG A 5 -13.43 0.07 -3.40
CA ARG A 5 -12.11 -0.34 -3.90
C ARG A 5 -11.02 -0.05 -2.87
N THR A 6 -11.15 1.06 -2.13
CA THR A 6 -10.22 1.39 -1.05
C THR A 6 -10.31 0.40 0.09
N ALA A 7 -11.51 0.01 0.53
CA ALA A 7 -11.68 -1.02 1.56
C ALA A 7 -11.03 -2.36 1.17
N VAL A 8 -11.19 -2.79 -0.09
CA VAL A 8 -10.55 -4.02 -0.60
C VAL A 8 -9.03 -3.89 -0.63
N ALA A 9 -8.50 -2.78 -1.13
CA ALA A 9 -7.06 -2.53 -1.16
C ALA A 9 -6.44 -2.50 0.24
N VAL A 10 -7.12 -1.85 1.19
CA VAL A 10 -6.72 -1.83 2.60
C VAL A 10 -6.71 -3.25 3.19
N LYS A 11 -7.76 -4.05 2.95
CA LYS A 11 -7.81 -5.40 3.51
C LYS A 11 -6.73 -6.32 2.93
N LEU A 12 -6.44 -6.19 1.64
CA LEU A 12 -5.37 -6.94 0.99
C LEU A 12 -3.99 -6.53 1.52
N TYR A 13 -3.79 -5.24 1.80
CA TYR A 13 -2.58 -4.73 2.45
C TYR A 13 -2.43 -5.26 3.88
N GLU A 14 -3.48 -5.16 4.69
CA GLU A 14 -3.50 -5.66 6.08
C GLU A 14 -3.20 -7.17 6.17
N LEU A 15 -3.63 -7.95 5.17
CA LEU A 15 -3.34 -9.38 5.07
C LEU A 15 -1.95 -9.71 4.49
N GLY A 16 -1.12 -8.71 4.16
CA GLY A 16 0.18 -8.89 3.50
C GLY A 16 0.10 -9.43 2.06
N ARG A 17 -1.09 -9.37 1.44
CA ARG A 17 -1.32 -9.89 0.06
C ARG A 17 -0.94 -8.89 -1.00
N LEU A 18 -0.96 -7.61 -0.66
CA LEU A 18 -0.45 -6.52 -1.48
C LEU A 18 0.50 -5.67 -0.64
N SER A 19 1.61 -5.28 -1.25
CA SER A 19 2.45 -4.21 -0.74
C SER A 19 1.68 -2.89 -0.73
N SER A 20 2.09 -1.92 0.10
CA SER A 20 1.48 -0.59 0.13
C SER A 20 1.53 0.12 -1.23
N GLY A 21 2.60 -0.10 -2.01
CA GLY A 21 2.71 0.39 -3.39
C GLY A 21 1.72 -0.26 -4.36
N ALA A 22 1.56 -1.59 -4.29
CA ALA A 22 0.62 -2.32 -5.14
C ALA A 22 -0.84 -1.99 -4.79
N ALA A 23 -1.15 -1.84 -3.50
CA ALA A 23 -2.46 -1.43 -3.01
C ALA A 23 -2.81 0.00 -3.46
N ALA A 24 -1.86 0.94 -3.38
CA ALA A 24 -2.04 2.30 -3.89
C ALA A 24 -2.32 2.33 -5.41
N LYS A 25 -1.60 1.49 -6.17
CA LYS A 25 -1.82 1.34 -7.62
C LYS A 25 -3.20 0.76 -7.93
N LEU A 26 -3.68 -0.20 -7.14
CA LEU A 26 -5.02 -0.82 -7.32
C LEU A 26 -6.16 0.21 -7.23
N VAL A 27 -6.02 1.21 -6.36
CA VAL A 27 -7.01 2.29 -6.19
C VAL A 27 -6.68 3.55 -7.00
N GLY A 28 -5.58 3.55 -7.73
CA GLY A 28 -5.19 4.65 -8.63
C GLY A 28 -4.74 5.92 -7.89
N ILE A 29 -4.15 5.80 -6.71
CA ILE A 29 -3.65 6.95 -5.93
C ILE A 29 -2.14 6.81 -5.64
N PRO A 30 -1.43 7.92 -5.34
CA PRO A 30 -0.03 7.85 -4.92
C PRO A 30 0.16 7.04 -3.62
N LYS A 31 1.29 6.32 -3.51
CA LYS A 31 1.66 5.54 -2.30
C LYS A 31 1.54 6.35 -0.99
N PRO A 32 2.04 7.59 -0.89
CA PRO A 32 1.88 8.39 0.33
C PRO A 32 0.40 8.64 0.69
N LEU A 33 -0.45 8.89 -0.32
CA LEU A 33 -1.88 9.15 -0.11
C LEU A 33 -2.64 7.86 0.29
N PHE A 34 -2.19 6.70 -0.17
CA PHE A 34 -2.73 5.43 0.30
C PHE A 34 -2.39 5.19 1.77
N LEU A 35 -1.13 5.45 2.16
CA LEU A 35 -0.69 5.29 3.55
C LEU A 35 -1.47 6.19 4.51
N THR A 36 -1.75 7.45 4.15
CA THR A 36 -2.56 8.33 5.01
C THR A 36 -3.99 7.83 5.19
N LYS A 37 -4.54 7.11 4.20
CA LYS A 37 -5.89 6.55 4.26
C LYS A 37 -6.00 5.33 5.15
N LEU A 38 -4.92 4.63 5.50
CA LEU A 38 -4.97 3.45 6.37
C LEU A 38 -5.59 3.78 7.75
N ALA A 39 -5.33 4.98 8.26
CA ALA A 39 -5.90 5.47 9.51
C ALA A 39 -7.44 5.54 9.47
N ASP A 40 -8.04 5.89 8.33
CA ASP A 40 -9.49 5.93 8.15
C ASP A 40 -10.14 4.53 8.29
N TYR A 41 -9.35 3.47 8.14
CA TYR A 41 -9.78 2.08 8.23
C TYR A 41 -9.26 1.36 9.49
N GLY A 42 -8.60 2.08 10.41
CA GLY A 42 -8.06 1.51 11.64
C GLY A 42 -6.89 0.54 11.44
N VAL A 43 -6.19 0.62 10.31
CA VAL A 43 -5.00 -0.19 10.01
C VAL A 43 -3.75 0.60 10.37
N ASP A 44 -2.81 -0.04 11.08
CA ASP A 44 -1.53 0.57 11.42
C ASP A 44 -0.74 0.96 10.17
N THR A 45 -0.29 2.21 10.13
CA THR A 45 0.43 2.80 8.99
C THR A 45 1.87 2.31 8.85
N PHE A 46 2.41 1.70 9.91
CA PHE A 46 3.80 1.24 9.99
C PHE A 46 3.95 -0.29 9.89
N HIS A 47 3.09 -0.95 9.11
CA HIS A 47 3.32 -2.33 8.70
C HIS A 47 4.24 -2.34 7.47
N LEU A 48 5.55 -2.16 7.69
CA LEU A 48 6.54 -2.38 6.64
C LEU A 48 6.72 -3.88 6.46
N THR A 49 6.08 -4.45 5.44
CA THR A 49 6.27 -5.87 5.12
C THR A 49 7.61 -6.08 4.42
N GLU A 50 8.15 -7.29 4.50
CA GLU A 50 9.35 -7.68 3.76
C GLU A 50 9.16 -7.43 2.26
N GLU A 51 7.96 -7.69 1.71
CA GLU A 51 7.70 -7.43 0.29
C GLU A 51 7.75 -5.94 -0.07
N ASP A 52 7.24 -5.06 0.81
CA ASP A 52 7.33 -3.61 0.64
C ASP A 52 8.79 -3.15 0.62
N LEU A 53 9.61 -3.69 1.53
CA LEU A 53 11.04 -3.37 1.59
C LEU A 53 11.78 -3.86 0.33
N GLN A 54 11.54 -5.09 -0.10
CA GLN A 54 12.15 -5.64 -1.32
C GLN A 54 11.76 -4.84 -2.57
N GLN A 55 10.51 -4.39 -2.67
CA GLN A 55 10.07 -3.55 -3.80
C GLN A 55 10.71 -2.15 -3.77
N ASP A 56 10.84 -1.54 -2.60
CA ASP A 56 11.48 -0.24 -2.46
C ASP A 56 12.98 -0.34 -2.80
N LEU A 57 13.67 -1.41 -2.37
CA LEU A 57 15.06 -1.71 -2.75
C LEU A 57 15.21 -1.92 -4.26
N ALA A 58 14.30 -2.70 -4.88
CA ALA A 58 14.32 -2.93 -6.33
C ALA A 58 14.04 -1.65 -7.13
N SER A 59 13.21 -0.75 -6.60
CA SER A 59 12.89 0.54 -7.22
C SER A 59 14.07 1.51 -7.12
N ALA A 60 14.73 1.58 -5.96
CA ALA A 60 15.94 2.37 -5.77
C ALA A 60 17.08 1.92 -6.71
N ARG A 61 17.28 0.60 -6.85
CA ARG A 61 18.29 0.04 -7.76
C ARG A 61 18.02 0.33 -9.24
N ARG A 62 16.76 0.62 -9.61
CA ARG A 62 16.36 0.96 -10.98
C ARG A 62 16.55 2.45 -11.30
N HIS A 63 16.95 3.26 -10.32
CA HIS A 63 17.25 4.68 -10.45
C HIS A 63 18.74 4.99 -10.22
N LEU A 64 19.58 3.96 -10.16
CA LEU A 64 21.04 4.00 -10.23
C LEU A 64 21.48 3.45 -11.59
#